data_AF-A0A3D8Q5G6-F1
#
_entry.id   AF-A0A3D8Q5G6-F1
#
_cell.length_a   1.000
_cell.length_b   1.000
_cell.length_c   1.000
_cell.angle_alpha   90.00
_cell.angle_beta   90.00
_cell.angle_gamma   90.00
#
_symmetry.space_group_name_H-M   'P 1'
#
loop_
_entity.id
_entity.type
_entity.pdbx_description
1 polymer ?
#
loop_
_entity_poly.entity_id
_entity_poly.type
_entity_poly.pdbx_seq_one_letter_code
_entity_poly.pdbx_strand_id
1 'polypeptide(L)'
;MSHRSSGITAGRKVGGLKTNATKQSPKDGAQKRKRKSQADMDTKPGDASATPPVKKQKSTGKPAIAKPQKAPVAKLKISPVEKAAIQNYRATINKVDDRLQALDKKSKVQGPNLSVVTSNDYTIAMAKFIPDVQKLTNMGKDGAAWAFNVLLYMAEHSYRDVDVSTETDLSDGPKESFQAMDAALLGLIEKRHQQPRATGDGAEVTFVRNKWTDADADVGEFKTGQPNKQQRSQMAAQKLQWMKCRSDELRERREKVQDWAANALEELVDHRDCVASLERDGFFVKSIARLEELRGATGVVE
;
A
#
# COMPACT_ATOMS: atom_id res chain seq x y z
N MET A 1 51.39 27.98 -50.16
CA MET A 1 51.62 29.06 -49.17
C MET A 1 50.76 28.69 -47.96
N SER A 2 51.24 28.11 -46.87
CA SER A 2 52.42 28.35 -46.01
C SER A 2 52.21 29.45 -44.96
N HIS A 3 52.66 29.14 -43.74
CA HIS A 3 52.68 29.91 -42.48
C HIS A 3 51.37 29.90 -41.66
N ARG A 4 51.34 29.48 -40.38
CA ARG A 4 52.09 29.93 -39.16
C ARG A 4 51.66 31.34 -38.72
N SER A 5 51.52 31.69 -37.43
CA SER A 5 51.77 30.99 -36.15
C SER A 5 51.21 31.85 -34.99
N SER A 6 51.29 31.30 -33.76
CA SER A 6 51.65 32.00 -32.50
C SER A 6 50.54 32.19 -31.47
N GLY A 7 50.68 31.47 -30.35
CA GLY A 7 50.09 31.86 -29.07
C GLY A 7 51.03 32.80 -28.29
N ILE A 8 50.52 33.39 -27.20
CA ILE A 8 51.30 34.16 -26.21
C ILE A 8 50.94 33.71 -24.79
N THR A 9 51.87 33.92 -23.87
CA THR A 9 52.09 33.17 -22.63
C THR A 9 51.62 33.90 -21.36
N ALA A 10 51.25 33.11 -20.33
CA ALA A 10 51.35 33.31 -18.87
C ALA A 10 51.25 34.71 -18.20
N GLY A 11 50.46 34.78 -17.11
CA GLY A 11 50.33 35.97 -16.26
C GLY A 11 49.93 35.78 -14.79
N ARG A 12 50.85 35.21 -13.97
CA ARG A 12 51.06 35.46 -12.52
C ARG A 12 50.17 34.82 -11.41
N LYS A 13 50.88 34.31 -10.38
CA LYS A 13 50.41 33.80 -9.07
C LYS A 13 50.15 34.92 -8.04
N VAL A 14 49.25 34.68 -7.08
CA VAL A 14 49.41 34.76 -5.59
C VAL A 14 48.40 33.73 -5.02
N GLY A 15 48.69 32.74 -4.17
CA GLY A 15 49.19 32.77 -2.79
C GLY A 15 47.99 32.83 -1.80
N GLY A 16 47.78 31.91 -0.84
CA GLY A 16 48.54 30.71 -0.48
C GLY A 16 47.96 29.94 0.72
N LEU A 17 48.78 29.02 1.26
CA LEU A 17 48.67 28.27 2.52
C LEU A 17 47.52 27.25 2.73
N LYS A 18 47.94 25.98 2.87
CA LYS A 18 47.24 24.89 3.55
C LYS A 18 47.52 24.95 5.06
N THR A 19 46.58 24.49 5.89
CA THR A 19 46.90 23.78 7.14
C THR A 19 45.99 22.56 7.31
N ASN A 20 46.57 21.41 7.64
CA ASN A 20 45.85 20.23 8.10
C ASN A 20 45.91 20.18 9.64
N ALA A 21 44.83 19.79 10.30
CA ALA A 21 44.88 19.34 11.70
C ALA A 21 43.80 18.29 11.99
N THR A 22 44.24 17.08 12.35
CA THR A 22 43.42 15.91 12.69
C THR A 22 42.93 15.96 14.14
N LYS A 23 41.68 15.52 14.40
CA LYS A 23 41.22 14.73 15.58
C LYS A 23 39.71 14.44 15.42
N GLN A 24 39.32 13.20 15.13
CA GLN A 24 38.99 12.12 16.09
C GLN A 24 37.70 12.36 16.90
N SER A 25 36.73 11.47 16.68
CA SER A 25 35.51 11.30 17.49
C SER A 25 35.82 10.77 18.89
N PRO A 26 34.81 10.79 19.78
CA PRO A 26 34.35 9.51 20.33
C PRO A 26 32.86 9.25 20.09
N LYS A 27 32.50 7.96 20.05
CA LYS A 27 31.14 7.46 20.30
C LYS A 27 30.92 7.37 21.80
N ASP A 28 29.70 7.63 22.27
CA ASP A 28 28.98 6.98 23.39
C ASP A 28 27.70 7.80 23.65
N GLY A 29 26.57 7.26 24.14
CA GLY A 29 26.21 5.87 24.42
C GLY A 29 24.68 5.78 24.61
N ALA A 30 24.10 4.59 24.44
CA ALA A 30 22.64 4.43 24.52
C ALA A 30 22.13 4.39 25.97
N GLN A 31 21.04 5.10 26.29
CA GLN A 31 20.26 4.86 27.51
C GLN A 31 18.75 4.75 27.24
N LYS A 32 18.27 3.49 27.21
CA LYS A 32 16.86 3.15 27.38
C LYS A 32 16.42 3.49 28.81
N ARG A 33 15.54 4.48 29.00
CA ARG A 33 14.77 4.60 30.25
C ARG A 33 13.50 3.75 30.18
N LYS A 34 13.58 2.52 30.72
CA LYS A 34 12.39 1.82 31.21
C LYS A 34 11.83 2.59 32.41
N ARG A 35 10.51 2.80 32.46
CA ARG A 35 9.80 3.00 33.73
C ARG A 35 8.81 1.85 33.92
N LYS A 36 8.89 1.22 35.09
CA LYS A 36 8.00 0.15 35.56
C LYS A 36 7.55 0.55 36.97
N SER A 37 6.24 0.57 37.16
CA SER A 37 5.52 0.70 38.43
C SER A 37 4.14 0.12 38.13
N GLN A 38 3.87 -1.17 38.36
CA GLN A 38 3.80 -1.88 39.64
C GLN A 38 2.70 -1.30 40.55
N ALA A 39 1.72 -2.16 40.83
CA ALA A 39 0.58 -1.91 41.72
C ALA A 39 0.99 -2.00 43.19
N ASP A 40 0.15 -1.50 44.11
CA ASP A 40 -0.77 -2.34 44.89
C ASP A 40 -1.62 -1.49 45.89
N MET A 41 -2.49 -2.18 46.65
CA MET A 41 -3.45 -1.76 47.72
C MET A 41 -4.91 -1.94 47.27
N ASP A 42 -5.54 -3.13 47.32
CA ASP A 42 -5.77 -4.09 48.43
C ASP A 42 -6.93 -3.68 49.36
N THR A 43 -7.95 -4.54 49.47
CA THR A 43 -8.63 -4.97 50.73
C THR A 43 -9.71 -6.03 50.43
N LYS A 44 -9.34 -7.32 50.63
CA LYS A 44 -9.95 -8.37 51.49
C LYS A 44 -11.40 -8.26 52.07
N PRO A 45 -11.96 -9.30 52.76
CA PRO A 45 -11.80 -10.77 52.64
C PRO A 45 -13.10 -11.62 52.87
N GLY A 46 -12.98 -12.95 52.79
CA GLY A 46 -13.74 -13.92 53.63
C GLY A 46 -14.44 -15.06 52.86
N ASP A 47 -14.47 -16.32 53.35
CA ASP A 47 -13.60 -17.00 54.33
C ASP A 47 -13.61 -18.53 54.04
N ALA A 48 -12.76 -19.31 54.70
CA ALA A 48 -12.41 -20.69 54.36
C ALA A 48 -13.46 -21.77 54.76
N SER A 49 -13.39 -22.97 54.16
CA SER A 49 -12.84 -24.19 54.82
C SER A 49 -13.02 -25.48 53.97
N ALA A 50 -12.55 -26.62 54.48
CA ALA A 50 -12.18 -27.83 53.73
C ALA A 50 -13.21 -29.00 53.71
N THR A 51 -12.82 -30.06 52.99
CA THR A 51 -13.50 -31.33 52.58
C THR A 51 -13.62 -32.40 53.69
N PRO A 52 -14.18 -33.63 53.48
CA PRO A 52 -15.32 -34.16 52.69
C PRO A 52 -16.30 -34.94 53.66
N PRO A 53 -16.82 -36.21 53.50
CA PRO A 53 -17.18 -37.08 52.35
C PRO A 53 -18.56 -37.83 52.40
N VAL A 54 -19.05 -38.25 51.20
CA VAL A 54 -19.80 -39.50 50.87
C VAL A 54 -21.15 -39.87 51.56
N LYS A 55 -22.22 -39.96 50.73
CA LYS A 55 -23.03 -41.20 50.54
C LYS A 55 -23.84 -41.17 49.22
N LYS A 56 -24.16 -42.35 48.68
CA LYS A 56 -24.75 -42.58 47.35
C LYS A 56 -26.28 -42.50 47.37
N GLN A 57 -26.90 -41.94 46.33
CA GLN A 57 -28.03 -42.61 45.64
C GLN A 57 -28.29 -42.04 44.23
N LYS A 58 -29.14 -42.73 43.46
CA LYS A 58 -29.12 -42.78 41.99
C LYS A 58 -30.52 -42.51 41.44
N SER A 59 -30.72 -41.44 40.66
CA SER A 59 -31.94 -41.24 39.88
C SER A 59 -31.66 -40.63 38.49
N THR A 60 -32.21 -41.34 37.52
CA THR A 60 -32.35 -41.08 36.09
C THR A 60 -32.66 -39.64 35.63
N GLY A 61 -31.96 -39.21 34.56
CA GLY A 61 -32.65 -38.72 33.36
C GLY A 61 -32.76 -37.20 33.14
N LYS A 62 -31.78 -36.61 32.44
CA LYS A 62 -31.98 -35.59 31.39
C LYS A 62 -30.76 -35.55 30.45
N PRO A 63 -30.92 -35.17 29.17
CA PRO A 63 -29.93 -35.44 28.14
C PRO A 63 -28.71 -34.51 28.28
N ALA A 64 -27.52 -35.08 28.06
CA ALA A 64 -26.32 -34.28 27.87
C ALA A 64 -26.47 -33.47 26.58
N ILE A 65 -26.46 -32.13 26.70
CA ILE A 65 -26.29 -31.24 25.55
C ILE A 65 -24.92 -31.56 24.95
N ALA A 66 -24.93 -32.23 23.79
CA ALA A 66 -23.72 -32.46 23.04
C ALA A 66 -23.11 -31.09 22.70
N LYS A 67 -21.91 -30.82 23.21
CA LYS A 67 -21.12 -29.69 22.73
C LYS A 67 -21.00 -29.86 21.21
N PRO A 68 -21.35 -28.87 20.38
CA PRO A 68 -21.14 -28.99 18.96
C PRO A 68 -19.66 -29.22 18.72
N GLN A 69 -19.30 -30.43 18.28
CA GLN A 69 -17.98 -30.69 17.76
C GLN A 69 -17.83 -29.75 16.56
N LYS A 70 -17.01 -28.70 16.69
CA LYS A 70 -16.54 -27.96 15.53
C LYS A 70 -15.93 -29.01 14.60
N ALA A 71 -16.57 -29.25 13.47
CA ALA A 71 -15.97 -30.03 12.41
C ALA A 71 -14.56 -29.47 12.18
N PRO A 72 -13.52 -30.32 12.04
CA PRO A 72 -12.19 -29.83 11.78
C PRO A 72 -12.25 -29.08 10.45
N VAL A 73 -12.19 -27.75 10.50
CA VAL A 73 -12.09 -26.91 9.31
C VAL A 73 -10.88 -27.42 8.56
N ALA A 74 -11.13 -28.06 7.42
CA ALA A 74 -10.09 -28.68 6.63
C ALA A 74 -9.13 -27.57 6.22
N LYS A 75 -7.96 -27.51 6.85
CA LYS A 75 -6.91 -26.55 6.51
C LYS A 75 -6.53 -26.84 5.06
N LEU A 76 -7.04 -26.01 4.14
CA LEU A 76 -6.73 -26.07 2.73
C LEU A 76 -5.20 -26.15 2.60
N LYS A 77 -4.72 -27.25 2.04
CA LYS A 77 -3.29 -27.51 1.91
C LYS A 77 -2.77 -26.66 0.75
N ILE A 78 -2.42 -25.40 1.08
CA ILE A 78 -1.81 -24.43 0.16
C ILE A 78 -0.73 -25.13 -0.67
N SER A 79 -0.87 -25.07 -1.99
CA SER A 79 -0.03 -25.83 -2.91
C SER A 79 1.43 -25.32 -2.89
N PRO A 80 2.45 -26.13 -3.25
CA PRO A 80 3.82 -25.63 -3.35
C PRO A 80 3.95 -24.48 -4.36
N VAL A 81 3.17 -24.51 -5.44
CA VAL A 81 3.11 -23.46 -6.47
C VAL A 81 2.49 -22.18 -5.92
N GLU A 82 1.37 -22.30 -5.20
CA GLU A 82 0.66 -21.22 -4.53
C GLU A 82 1.55 -20.55 -3.46
N LYS A 83 2.29 -21.33 -2.66
CA LYS A 83 3.30 -20.79 -1.72
C LYS A 83 4.37 -19.98 -2.43
N ALA A 84 4.89 -20.47 -3.55
CA ALA A 84 5.87 -19.75 -4.35
C ALA A 84 5.26 -18.48 -5.00
N ALA A 85 3.98 -18.52 -5.39
CA ALA A 85 3.27 -17.34 -5.89
C ALA A 85 3.10 -16.28 -4.80
N ILE A 86 2.67 -16.66 -3.59
CA ILE A 86 2.57 -15.77 -2.41
C ILE A 86 3.93 -15.15 -2.06
N GLN A 87 5.03 -15.92 -2.17
CA GLN A 87 6.38 -15.41 -1.94
C GLN A 87 6.81 -14.40 -3.00
N ASN A 88 6.60 -14.70 -4.30
CA ASN A 88 6.88 -13.75 -5.39
C ASN A 88 6.00 -12.49 -5.29
N TYR A 89 4.73 -12.63 -4.88
CA TYR A 89 3.79 -11.54 -4.62
C TYR A 89 4.36 -10.58 -3.57
N ARG A 90 4.66 -11.09 -2.37
CA ARG A 90 5.23 -10.29 -1.27
C ARG A 90 6.57 -9.66 -1.65
N ALA A 91 7.43 -10.39 -2.36
CA ALA A 91 8.69 -9.85 -2.85
C ALA A 91 8.47 -8.69 -3.84
N THR A 92 7.48 -8.78 -4.73
CA THR A 92 7.17 -7.72 -5.71
C THR A 92 6.57 -6.49 -5.03
N ILE A 93 5.65 -6.67 -4.08
CA ILE A 93 5.12 -5.56 -3.27
C ILE A 93 6.25 -4.83 -2.54
N ASN A 94 7.17 -5.55 -1.89
CA ASN A 94 8.31 -4.92 -1.21
C ASN A 94 9.21 -4.11 -2.18
N LYS A 95 9.43 -4.59 -3.43
CA LYS A 95 10.17 -3.81 -4.44
C LYS A 95 9.42 -2.53 -4.84
N VAL A 96 8.09 -2.60 -4.95
CA VAL A 96 7.24 -1.44 -5.22
C VAL A 96 7.37 -0.43 -4.07
N ASP A 97 7.27 -0.89 -2.83
CA ASP A 97 7.40 -0.06 -1.62
C ASP A 97 8.77 0.62 -1.53
N ASP A 98 9.86 -0.12 -1.76
CA ASP A 98 11.22 0.42 -1.80
C ASP A 98 11.37 1.49 -2.88
N ARG A 99 10.74 1.28 -4.06
CA ARG A 99 10.76 2.25 -5.16
C ARG A 99 9.93 3.50 -4.83
N LEU A 100 8.76 3.34 -4.22
CA LEU A 100 7.92 4.46 -3.77
C LEU A 100 8.62 5.27 -2.70
N GLN A 101 9.19 4.63 -1.67
CA GLN A 101 10.00 5.30 -0.66
C GLN A 101 11.20 6.04 -1.25
N ALA A 102 11.82 5.52 -2.31
CA ALA A 102 12.91 6.22 -2.99
C ALA A 102 12.44 7.47 -3.75
N LEU A 103 11.24 7.46 -4.33
CA LEU A 103 10.60 8.64 -4.94
C LEU A 103 10.14 9.65 -3.87
N ASP A 104 9.47 9.19 -2.81
CA ASP A 104 9.02 10.02 -1.68
C ASP A 104 10.19 10.68 -0.93
N LYS A 105 11.38 10.04 -0.90
CA LYS A 105 12.62 10.65 -0.37
C LYS A 105 13.18 11.71 -1.32
N LYS A 106 13.11 11.48 -2.64
CA LYS A 106 13.57 12.44 -3.64
C LYS A 106 12.67 13.68 -3.71
N SER A 107 11.35 13.52 -3.62
CA SER A 107 10.41 14.65 -3.64
C SER A 107 10.66 15.62 -2.48
N LYS A 108 10.99 15.10 -1.29
CA LYS A 108 11.29 15.90 -0.08
C LYS A 108 12.66 16.59 -0.04
N VAL A 109 13.58 16.22 -0.94
CA VAL A 109 14.98 16.71 -0.94
C VAL A 109 15.24 17.73 -2.06
N GLN A 110 14.20 18.11 -2.82
CA GLN A 110 14.32 19.08 -3.90
C GLN A 110 14.82 20.44 -3.39
N GLY A 111 15.94 20.89 -3.95
CA GLY A 111 16.47 22.24 -3.84
C GLY A 111 16.48 22.92 -5.22
N PRO A 112 16.95 24.18 -5.31
CA PRO A 112 16.75 25.04 -6.51
C PRO A 112 17.23 24.47 -7.85
N ASN A 113 18.12 23.47 -7.84
CA ASN A 113 18.75 22.89 -9.03
C ASN A 113 18.47 21.38 -9.20
N LEU A 114 17.48 20.81 -8.51
CA LEU A 114 17.12 19.39 -8.62
C LEU A 114 15.84 19.22 -9.44
N SER A 115 15.84 18.22 -10.33
CA SER A 115 14.65 17.83 -11.11
C SER A 115 13.48 17.51 -10.17
N VAL A 116 12.33 18.16 -10.40
CA VAL A 116 11.10 17.87 -9.67
C VAL A 116 10.69 16.43 -9.95
N VAL A 117 10.39 15.67 -8.90
CA VAL A 117 9.73 14.36 -9.00
C VAL A 117 8.26 14.63 -9.26
N THR A 118 7.75 14.20 -10.40
CA THR A 118 6.38 14.48 -10.85
C THR A 118 5.49 13.25 -10.69
N SER A 119 4.17 13.38 -10.86
CA SER A 119 3.27 12.22 -10.88
C SER A 119 3.64 11.24 -12.01
N ASN A 120 4.21 11.74 -13.14
CA ASN A 120 4.67 10.91 -14.26
C ASN A 120 5.81 9.96 -13.84
N ASP A 121 6.72 10.40 -12.96
CA ASP A 121 7.79 9.53 -12.42
C ASP A 121 7.24 8.32 -11.66
N TYR A 122 6.12 8.47 -10.95
CA TYR A 122 5.45 7.36 -10.26
C TYR A 122 4.84 6.40 -11.26
N THR A 123 4.11 6.90 -12.27
CA THR A 123 3.50 6.04 -13.31
C THR A 123 4.56 5.24 -14.08
N ILE A 124 5.63 5.90 -14.52
CA ILE A 124 6.78 5.29 -15.21
C ILE A 124 7.53 4.31 -14.28
N ALA A 125 7.63 4.61 -12.99
CA ALA A 125 8.24 3.70 -12.02
C ALA A 125 7.39 2.46 -11.76
N MET A 126 6.06 2.59 -11.71
CA MET A 126 5.16 1.45 -11.54
C MET A 126 5.19 0.54 -12.77
N ALA A 127 5.07 1.08 -13.99
CA ALA A 127 5.09 0.29 -15.22
C ALA A 127 6.33 -0.63 -15.37
N LYS A 128 7.46 -0.28 -14.74
CA LYS A 128 8.68 -1.12 -14.71
C LYS A 128 8.52 -2.46 -13.96
N PHE A 129 7.46 -2.64 -13.18
CA PHE A 129 7.15 -3.90 -12.49
C PHE A 129 6.24 -4.85 -13.30
N ILE A 130 5.77 -4.46 -14.49
CA ILE A 130 5.01 -5.34 -15.39
C ILE A 130 5.71 -6.70 -15.63
N PRO A 131 7.05 -6.81 -15.79
CA PRO A 131 7.72 -8.12 -15.91
C PRO A 131 7.61 -9.01 -14.67
N ASP A 132 7.60 -8.44 -13.46
CA ASP A 132 7.37 -9.20 -12.22
C ASP A 132 5.90 -9.69 -12.14
N VAL A 133 4.94 -8.87 -12.61
CA VAL A 133 3.53 -9.26 -12.76
C VAL A 133 3.37 -10.39 -13.79
N GLN A 134 4.05 -10.31 -14.94
CA GLN A 134 4.06 -11.37 -15.96
C GLN A 134 4.67 -12.67 -15.41
N LYS A 135 5.76 -12.58 -14.63
CA LYS A 135 6.35 -13.73 -13.95
C LYS A 135 5.35 -14.44 -13.04
N LEU A 136 4.60 -13.69 -12.20
CA LEU A 136 3.53 -14.23 -11.37
C LEU A 136 2.40 -14.86 -12.22
N THR A 137 1.99 -14.16 -13.28
CA THR A 137 0.95 -14.63 -14.22
C THR A 137 1.29 -15.99 -14.84
N ASN A 138 2.58 -16.23 -15.11
CA ASN A 138 3.07 -17.47 -15.70
C ASN A 138 3.17 -18.64 -14.70
N MET A 139 2.86 -18.44 -13.42
CA MET A 139 2.78 -19.50 -12.39
C MET A 139 1.41 -20.21 -12.36
N GLY A 140 0.57 -20.02 -13.37
CA GLY A 140 -0.75 -20.66 -13.47
C GLY A 140 -1.87 -19.89 -12.79
N LYS A 141 -2.99 -20.57 -12.47
CA LYS A 141 -4.21 -19.94 -11.94
C LYS A 141 -3.96 -19.21 -10.62
N ASP A 142 -3.32 -19.90 -9.67
CA ASP A 142 -2.91 -19.36 -8.37
C ASP A 142 -2.05 -18.10 -8.55
N GLY A 143 -1.06 -18.15 -9.44
CA GLY A 143 -0.17 -17.03 -9.76
C GLY A 143 -0.86 -15.83 -10.41
N ALA A 144 -1.85 -16.05 -11.28
CA ALA A 144 -2.61 -14.99 -11.93
C ALA A 144 -3.48 -14.19 -10.94
N ALA A 145 -4.04 -14.82 -9.92
CA ALA A 145 -4.77 -14.11 -8.86
C ALA A 145 -3.84 -13.17 -8.07
N TRP A 146 -2.63 -13.63 -7.73
CA TRP A 146 -1.63 -12.79 -7.08
C TRP A 146 -1.08 -11.69 -8.00
N ALA A 147 -0.87 -11.97 -9.29
CA ALA A 147 -0.46 -10.98 -10.29
C ALA A 147 -1.46 -9.82 -10.42
N PHE A 148 -2.76 -10.14 -10.45
CA PHE A 148 -3.86 -9.16 -10.43
C PHE A 148 -3.78 -8.26 -9.19
N ASN A 149 -3.58 -8.84 -8.00
CA ASN A 149 -3.46 -8.09 -6.76
C ASN A 149 -2.21 -7.17 -6.73
N VAL A 150 -1.08 -7.57 -7.34
CA VAL A 150 0.08 -6.66 -7.52
C VAL A 150 -0.28 -5.50 -8.43
N LEU A 151 -0.99 -5.76 -9.54
CA LEU A 151 -1.24 -4.74 -10.55
C LEU A 151 -2.27 -3.69 -10.09
N LEU A 152 -3.24 -4.07 -9.26
CA LEU A 152 -4.08 -3.10 -8.54
C LEU A 152 -3.28 -2.24 -7.56
N TYR A 153 -2.32 -2.84 -6.83
CA TYR A 153 -1.42 -2.09 -5.94
C TYR A 153 -0.51 -1.11 -6.71
N MET A 154 -0.03 -1.52 -7.88
CA MET A 154 0.68 -0.63 -8.82
C MET A 154 -0.23 0.48 -9.33
N ALA A 155 -1.50 0.21 -9.65
CA ALA A 155 -2.46 1.21 -10.10
C ALA A 155 -2.69 2.27 -9.01
N GLU A 156 -2.97 1.84 -7.78
CA GLU A 156 -3.14 2.69 -6.58
C GLU A 156 -1.95 3.63 -6.32
N HIS A 157 -0.73 3.20 -6.66
CA HIS A 157 0.50 3.98 -6.44
C HIS A 157 1.13 4.56 -7.71
N SER A 158 0.49 4.36 -8.87
CA SER A 158 0.92 4.94 -10.15
C SER A 158 0.68 6.43 -10.26
N TYR A 159 -0.19 6.96 -9.39
CA TYR A 159 -0.42 8.39 -9.23
C TYR A 159 -0.11 8.82 -7.79
N ARG A 160 0.55 9.97 -7.67
CA ARG A 160 0.77 10.69 -6.42
C ARG A 160 0.48 12.16 -6.67
N ASP A 161 -0.29 12.72 -5.76
CA ASP A 161 -0.45 14.16 -5.56
C ASP A 161 0.87 14.70 -4.99
N VAL A 162 1.57 15.56 -5.74
CA VAL A 162 2.87 16.13 -5.36
C VAL A 162 2.76 17.64 -5.37
N ASP A 163 2.77 18.26 -4.18
CA ASP A 163 2.50 19.68 -3.87
C ASP A 163 3.29 20.75 -4.67
N VAL A 164 4.19 20.36 -5.57
CA VAL A 164 5.12 21.24 -6.32
C VAL A 164 4.96 21.11 -7.84
N SER A 165 4.08 20.23 -8.33
CA SER A 165 3.87 20.02 -9.76
C SER A 165 2.94 21.09 -10.36
N THR A 166 3.49 22.28 -10.64
CA THR A 166 2.84 23.29 -11.50
C THR A 166 2.97 22.96 -13.00
N GLU A 167 3.33 21.73 -13.36
CA GLU A 167 3.48 21.34 -14.76
C GLU A 167 2.12 21.10 -15.43
N THR A 168 1.76 22.05 -16.29
CA THR A 168 0.88 21.82 -17.45
C THR A 168 1.61 20.92 -18.46
N ASP A 169 1.84 19.66 -18.08
CA ASP A 169 2.84 18.82 -18.75
C ASP A 169 2.31 18.25 -20.08
N LEU A 170 2.67 18.91 -21.19
CA LEU A 170 2.46 18.47 -22.57
C LEU A 170 3.43 17.33 -22.98
N SER A 171 3.70 16.42 -22.04
CA SER A 171 4.62 15.30 -22.19
C SER A 171 3.84 13.99 -22.28
N ASP A 172 3.94 13.27 -23.41
CA ASP A 172 3.19 12.03 -23.68
C ASP A 172 3.53 10.84 -22.73
N GLY A 173 4.54 10.99 -21.86
CA GLY A 173 5.12 9.94 -21.02
C GLY A 173 4.18 9.13 -20.08
N PRO A 174 3.13 9.69 -19.44
CA PRO A 174 2.28 8.90 -18.55
C PRO A 174 1.30 8.00 -19.32
N LYS A 175 0.89 8.40 -20.53
CA LYS A 175 -0.17 7.74 -21.30
C LYS A 175 0.22 6.32 -21.70
N GLU A 176 1.43 6.13 -22.23
CA GLU A 176 1.97 4.80 -22.56
C GLU A 176 2.11 3.91 -21.32
N SER A 177 2.56 4.49 -20.20
CA SER A 177 2.73 3.76 -18.94
C SER A 177 1.39 3.28 -18.38
N PHE A 178 0.34 4.12 -18.40
CA PHE A 178 -1.01 3.71 -18.04
C PHE A 178 -1.57 2.66 -19.01
N GLN A 179 -1.41 2.85 -20.33
CA GLN A 179 -1.88 1.88 -21.33
C GLN A 179 -1.20 0.51 -21.21
N ALA A 180 0.10 0.47 -20.87
CA ALA A 180 0.82 -0.78 -20.63
C ALA A 180 0.30 -1.52 -19.39
N MET A 181 0.03 -0.80 -18.30
CA MET A 181 -0.58 -1.39 -17.09
C MET A 181 -2.05 -1.79 -17.32
N ASP A 182 -2.82 -1.01 -18.06
CA ASP A 182 -4.22 -1.32 -18.44
C ASP A 182 -4.29 -2.58 -19.31
N ALA A 183 -3.43 -2.70 -20.32
CA ALA A 183 -3.35 -3.90 -21.15
C ALA A 183 -2.94 -5.15 -20.34
N ALA A 184 -2.01 -5.00 -19.39
CA ALA A 184 -1.63 -6.08 -18.49
C ALA A 184 -2.77 -6.49 -17.54
N LEU A 185 -3.56 -5.52 -17.06
CA LEU A 185 -4.67 -5.77 -16.13
C LEU A 185 -5.86 -6.40 -16.84
N LEU A 186 -6.21 -5.92 -18.05
CA LEU A 186 -7.20 -6.54 -18.91
C LEU A 186 -6.89 -8.02 -19.18
N GLY A 187 -5.63 -8.34 -19.51
CA GLY A 187 -5.18 -9.72 -19.70
C GLY A 187 -5.26 -10.59 -18.44
N LEU A 188 -5.23 -9.98 -17.25
CA LEU A 188 -5.42 -10.65 -15.96
C LEU A 188 -6.89 -10.81 -15.59
N ILE A 189 -7.74 -9.83 -15.92
CA ILE A 189 -9.20 -9.88 -15.75
C ILE A 189 -9.76 -11.11 -16.49
N GLU A 190 -9.41 -11.30 -17.78
CA GLU A 190 -9.86 -12.48 -18.54
C GLU A 190 -9.36 -13.80 -17.92
N LYS A 191 -8.08 -13.86 -17.53
CA LYS A 191 -7.48 -15.05 -16.90
C LYS A 191 -8.10 -15.39 -15.54
N ARG A 192 -8.58 -14.39 -14.79
CA ARG A 192 -9.24 -14.56 -13.49
C ARG A 192 -10.73 -14.88 -13.66
N HIS A 193 -11.40 -14.31 -14.66
CA HIS A 193 -12.77 -14.64 -15.04
C HIS A 193 -12.93 -16.10 -15.49
N GLN A 194 -11.92 -16.68 -16.14
CA GLN A 194 -11.89 -18.11 -16.51
C GLN A 194 -11.63 -19.08 -15.34
N GLN A 195 -11.51 -18.58 -14.10
CA GLN A 195 -11.33 -19.42 -12.91
C GLN A 195 -12.69 -19.74 -12.27
N PRO A 196 -12.88 -20.94 -11.70
CA PRO A 196 -14.09 -21.24 -10.94
C PRO A 196 -14.26 -20.22 -9.82
N ARG A 197 -15.45 -19.64 -9.68
CA ARG A 197 -15.79 -18.84 -8.48
C ARG A 197 -15.60 -19.71 -7.25
N ALA A 198 -14.88 -19.21 -6.26
CA ALA A 198 -14.80 -19.88 -4.98
C ALA A 198 -16.18 -19.83 -4.31
N THR A 199 -16.73 -21.01 -4.03
CA THR A 199 -17.90 -21.16 -3.16
C THR A 199 -17.49 -20.92 -1.71
N GLY A 200 -17.39 -19.65 -1.33
CA GLY A 200 -17.35 -19.20 0.06
C GLY A 200 -18.54 -18.28 0.33
N ASP A 201 -19.05 -18.27 1.56
CA ASP A 201 -20.15 -17.39 1.95
C ASP A 201 -19.78 -15.92 1.65
N GLY A 202 -20.66 -15.22 0.92
CA GLY A 202 -20.43 -13.88 0.37
C GLY A 202 -20.45 -12.74 1.38
N ALA A 203 -19.98 -12.98 2.61
CA ALA A 203 -20.17 -12.11 3.77
C ALA A 203 -18.88 -11.72 4.51
N GLU A 204 -17.69 -11.90 3.91
CA GLU A 204 -16.48 -11.24 4.42
C GLU A 204 -16.33 -9.85 3.77
N VAL A 205 -17.14 -8.89 4.25
CA VAL A 205 -16.93 -7.47 3.93
C VAL A 205 -15.71 -7.00 4.72
N THR A 206 -14.55 -6.97 4.07
CA THR A 206 -13.38 -6.26 4.60
C THR A 206 -13.65 -4.75 4.51
N PHE A 207 -13.72 -4.10 5.67
CA PHE A 207 -13.85 -2.66 5.77
C PHE A 207 -12.65 -1.96 5.09
N VAL A 208 -12.95 -1.00 4.22
CA VAL A 208 -11.98 -0.06 3.67
C VAL A 208 -12.51 1.33 3.99
N ARG A 209 -11.67 2.18 4.59
CA ARG A 209 -12.05 3.55 4.89
C ARG A 209 -12.23 4.41 3.64
N ASN A 210 -13.06 5.43 3.77
CA ASN A 210 -13.25 6.46 2.76
C ASN A 210 -11.96 7.25 2.47
N LYS A 211 -11.97 7.96 1.34
CA LYS A 211 -10.96 8.97 1.01
C LYS A 211 -10.83 9.99 2.14
N TRP A 212 -9.59 10.43 2.39
CA TRP A 212 -9.32 11.53 3.30
C TRP A 212 -9.86 12.85 2.74
N THR A 213 -10.57 13.59 3.58
CA THR A 213 -10.97 14.98 3.38
C THR A 213 -10.44 15.84 4.52
N ASP A 214 -10.40 17.17 4.35
CA ASP A 214 -10.00 18.06 5.45
C ASP A 214 -10.98 18.03 6.64
N ALA A 215 -12.19 17.48 6.48
CA ALA A 215 -13.16 17.25 7.54
C ALA A 215 -12.81 16.03 8.42
N ASP A 216 -11.97 15.11 7.94
CA ASP A 216 -11.45 13.97 8.73
C ASP A 216 -10.30 14.39 9.69
N ALA A 217 -9.89 15.65 9.65
CA ALA A 217 -8.78 16.17 10.44
C ALA A 217 -9.15 16.48 11.90
N ASP A 218 -8.57 15.72 12.84
CA ASP A 218 -8.63 16.01 14.27
C ASP A 218 -7.57 17.06 14.66
N VAL A 219 -7.86 18.32 14.38
CA VAL A 219 -7.00 19.48 14.69
C VAL A 219 -7.74 20.65 15.36
N GLY A 220 -8.99 20.42 15.77
CA GLY A 220 -9.88 21.41 16.38
C GLY A 220 -10.31 22.55 15.44
N GLU A 221 -11.18 23.43 15.96
CA GLU A 221 -11.74 24.54 15.17
C GLU A 221 -10.69 25.57 14.74
N PHE A 222 -10.88 26.12 13.53
CA PHE A 222 -10.03 27.17 12.98
C PHE A 222 -10.46 28.54 13.49
N LYS A 223 -9.72 29.11 14.44
CA LYS A 223 -9.96 30.46 15.01
C LYS A 223 -10.08 31.58 13.97
N THR A 224 -9.53 31.40 12.78
CA THR A 224 -9.55 32.35 11.67
C THR A 224 -10.26 31.79 10.41
N GLY A 225 -11.05 30.73 10.55
CA GLY A 225 -11.67 30.02 9.42
C GLY A 225 -10.69 29.28 8.50
N GLN A 226 -9.39 29.24 8.83
CA GLN A 226 -8.33 28.59 8.07
C GLN A 226 -7.33 27.91 9.03
N PRO A 227 -6.80 26.72 8.69
CA PRO A 227 -5.85 26.01 9.56
C PRO A 227 -4.53 26.77 9.67
N ASN A 228 -4.02 26.96 10.89
CA ASN A 228 -2.72 27.59 11.11
C ASN A 228 -1.54 26.66 10.72
N LYS A 229 -0.30 27.15 10.72
CA LYS A 229 0.88 26.35 10.30
C LYS A 229 1.06 25.03 11.08
N GLN A 230 0.77 25.01 12.38
CA GLN A 230 0.85 23.80 13.19
C GLN A 230 -0.28 22.83 12.84
N GLN A 231 -1.52 23.34 12.70
CA GLN A 231 -2.68 22.54 12.28
C GLN A 231 -2.44 21.92 10.89
N ARG A 232 -1.98 22.68 9.90
CA ARG A 232 -1.64 22.15 8.56
C ARG A 232 -0.59 21.03 8.61
N SER A 233 0.42 21.17 9.48
CA SER A 233 1.43 20.11 9.69
C SER A 233 0.84 18.84 10.32
N GLN A 234 -0.12 18.99 11.23
CA GLN A 234 -0.86 17.88 11.84
C GLN A 234 -1.81 17.21 10.83
N MET A 235 -2.58 18.00 10.07
CA MET A 235 -3.44 17.52 8.97
C MET A 235 -2.64 16.70 7.96
N ALA A 236 -1.48 17.20 7.53
CA ALA A 236 -0.61 16.48 6.59
C ALA A 236 -0.10 15.13 7.16
N ALA A 237 0.23 15.09 8.46
CA ALA A 237 0.64 13.85 9.13
C ALA A 237 -0.52 12.85 9.26
N GLN A 238 -1.73 13.33 9.61
CA GLN A 238 -2.94 12.52 9.67
C GLN A 238 -3.35 11.99 8.29
N LYS A 239 -3.37 12.83 7.25
CA LYS A 239 -3.59 12.44 5.83
C LYS A 239 -2.62 11.33 5.42
N LEU A 240 -1.33 11.46 5.72
CA LEU A 240 -0.33 10.44 5.40
C LEU A 240 -0.59 9.10 6.12
N GLN A 241 -0.91 9.14 7.41
CA GLN A 241 -1.27 7.93 8.17
C GLN A 241 -2.57 7.30 7.66
N TRP A 242 -3.57 8.11 7.31
CA TRP A 242 -4.86 7.66 6.79
C TRP A 242 -4.71 6.97 5.45
N MET A 243 -3.99 7.58 4.50
CA MET A 243 -3.69 6.99 3.20
C MET A 243 -2.93 5.67 3.34
N LYS A 244 -1.96 5.59 4.26
CA LYS A 244 -1.24 4.33 4.51
C LYS A 244 -2.19 3.23 4.97
N CYS A 245 -2.94 3.47 6.04
CA CYS A 245 -3.79 2.41 6.58
C CYS A 245 -4.99 2.09 5.66
N ARG A 246 -5.45 3.03 4.82
CA ARG A 246 -6.38 2.73 3.71
C ARG A 246 -5.75 1.77 2.70
N SER A 247 -4.48 1.97 2.35
CA SER A 247 -3.74 1.08 1.44
C SER A 247 -3.58 -0.33 2.03
N ASP A 248 -3.30 -0.41 3.33
CA ASP A 248 -3.26 -1.68 4.06
C ASP A 248 -4.63 -2.40 4.04
N GLU A 249 -5.75 -1.67 4.24
CA GLU A 249 -7.13 -2.19 4.15
C GLU A 249 -7.51 -2.63 2.73
N LEU A 250 -7.19 -1.83 1.71
CA LEU A 250 -7.39 -2.17 0.29
C LEU A 250 -6.64 -3.45 -0.09
N ARG A 251 -5.40 -3.58 0.38
CA ARG A 251 -4.62 -4.80 0.19
C ARG A 251 -5.26 -6.00 0.90
N GLU A 252 -5.66 -5.87 2.15
CA GLU A 252 -6.33 -6.94 2.89
C GLU A 252 -7.62 -7.39 2.21
N ARG A 253 -8.38 -6.44 1.64
CA ARG A 253 -9.56 -6.71 0.80
C ARG A 253 -9.24 -7.54 -0.43
N ARG A 254 -8.23 -7.15 -1.22
CA ARG A 254 -7.76 -7.89 -2.41
C ARG A 254 -7.32 -9.32 -2.08
N GLU A 255 -6.77 -9.55 -0.88
CA GLU A 255 -6.28 -10.86 -0.43
C GLU A 255 -7.40 -11.79 0.09
N LYS A 256 -8.52 -11.26 0.61
CA LYS A 256 -9.57 -12.07 1.26
C LYS A 256 -10.87 -12.22 0.46
N VAL A 257 -11.33 -11.14 -0.18
CA VAL A 257 -12.72 -11.07 -0.68
C VAL A 257 -12.88 -11.77 -2.02
N GLN A 258 -13.92 -12.60 -2.12
CA GLN A 258 -14.18 -13.43 -3.30
C GLN A 258 -14.76 -12.65 -4.49
N ASP A 259 -15.52 -11.58 -4.25
CA ASP A 259 -15.93 -10.64 -5.29
C ASP A 259 -14.78 -9.68 -5.65
N TRP A 260 -13.77 -10.26 -6.31
CA TRP A 260 -12.61 -9.52 -6.80
C TRP A 260 -12.97 -8.52 -7.89
N ALA A 261 -14.08 -8.73 -8.62
CA ALA A 261 -14.45 -7.91 -9.76
C ALA A 261 -15.11 -6.60 -9.32
N ALA A 262 -16.08 -6.65 -8.40
CA ALA A 262 -16.70 -5.45 -7.85
C ALA A 262 -15.67 -4.61 -7.06
N ASN A 263 -14.83 -5.24 -6.23
CA ASN A 263 -13.79 -4.53 -5.47
C ASN A 263 -12.77 -3.85 -6.38
N ALA A 264 -12.27 -4.53 -7.42
CA ALA A 264 -11.33 -3.95 -8.36
C ALA A 264 -11.94 -2.79 -9.14
N LEU A 265 -13.22 -2.89 -9.50
CA LEU A 265 -13.94 -1.81 -10.19
C LEU A 265 -14.09 -0.59 -9.29
N GLU A 266 -14.52 -0.77 -8.04
CA GLU A 266 -14.62 0.31 -7.06
C GLU A 266 -13.27 1.01 -6.88
N GLU A 267 -12.18 0.26 -6.73
CA GLU A 267 -10.84 0.81 -6.54
C GLU A 267 -10.34 1.59 -7.76
N LEU A 268 -10.50 1.03 -8.96
CA LEU A 268 -10.05 1.69 -10.18
C LEU A 268 -10.88 2.92 -10.51
N VAL A 269 -12.19 2.91 -10.25
CA VAL A 269 -13.06 4.09 -10.37
C VAL A 269 -12.68 5.14 -9.33
N ASP A 270 -12.49 4.75 -8.08
CA ASP A 270 -12.08 5.66 -7.00
C ASP A 270 -10.74 6.35 -7.30
N HIS A 271 -9.77 5.62 -7.86
CA HIS A 271 -8.51 6.19 -8.32
C HIS A 271 -8.63 7.00 -9.61
N ARG A 272 -9.42 6.55 -10.60
CA ARG A 272 -9.70 7.29 -11.84
C ARG A 272 -10.26 8.67 -11.51
N ASP A 273 -11.23 8.76 -10.60
CA ASP A 273 -11.91 10.01 -10.30
C ASP A 273 -10.99 11.02 -9.61
N CYS A 274 -9.99 10.55 -8.85
CA CYS A 274 -8.89 11.40 -8.34
C CYS A 274 -7.96 11.91 -9.44
N VAL A 275 -7.64 11.08 -10.43
CA VAL A 275 -6.76 11.45 -11.54
C VAL A 275 -7.49 12.40 -12.51
N ALA A 276 -8.77 12.15 -12.76
CA ALA A 276 -9.64 12.96 -13.60
C ALA A 276 -9.93 14.35 -13.01
N SER A 277 -10.02 14.49 -11.67
CA SER A 277 -10.13 15.81 -11.01
C SER A 277 -8.90 16.71 -11.22
N LEU A 278 -7.84 16.19 -11.84
CA LEU A 278 -6.57 16.86 -12.13
C LEU A 278 -6.27 16.85 -13.64
N GLU A 279 -7.34 16.83 -14.46
CA GLU A 279 -7.34 16.94 -15.94
C GLU A 279 -6.49 15.87 -16.67
N ARG A 280 -6.32 14.69 -16.06
CA ARG A 280 -5.53 13.58 -16.62
C ARG A 280 -6.43 12.43 -17.08
N ASP A 281 -6.51 12.24 -18.40
CA ASP A 281 -7.25 11.17 -19.04
C ASP A 281 -6.48 9.84 -19.14
N GLY A 282 -7.22 8.73 -19.32
CA GLY A 282 -6.66 7.45 -19.75
C GLY A 282 -6.32 6.45 -18.63
N PHE A 283 -6.67 6.74 -17.37
CA PHE A 283 -6.46 5.81 -16.26
C PHE A 283 -7.30 4.52 -16.41
N PHE A 284 -6.63 3.40 -16.74
CA PHE A 284 -7.19 2.03 -16.76
C PHE A 284 -8.53 1.86 -17.50
N VAL A 285 -8.74 2.62 -18.59
CA VAL A 285 -10.04 2.72 -19.28
C VAL A 285 -10.59 1.37 -19.73
N LYS A 286 -9.75 0.49 -20.30
CA LYS A 286 -10.23 -0.81 -20.81
C LYS A 286 -10.53 -1.78 -19.67
N SER A 287 -9.71 -1.79 -18.63
CA SER A 287 -9.91 -2.62 -17.45
C SER A 287 -11.17 -2.23 -16.67
N ILE A 288 -11.43 -0.92 -16.52
CA ILE A 288 -12.65 -0.40 -15.88
C ILE A 288 -13.88 -0.84 -16.69
N ALA A 289 -13.92 -0.54 -17.99
CA ALA A 289 -15.04 -0.93 -18.86
C ALA A 289 -15.31 -2.45 -18.81
N ARG A 290 -14.25 -3.27 -18.83
CA ARG A 290 -14.40 -4.73 -18.74
C ARG A 290 -14.92 -5.20 -17.39
N LEU A 291 -14.53 -4.57 -16.29
CA LEU A 291 -15.08 -4.89 -14.97
C LEU A 291 -16.54 -4.42 -14.83
N GLU A 292 -16.92 -3.31 -15.48
CA GLU A 292 -18.31 -2.86 -15.58
C GLU A 292 -19.19 -3.87 -16.35
N GLU A 293 -18.70 -4.40 -17.47
CA GLU A 293 -19.37 -5.50 -18.20
C GLU A 293 -19.56 -6.74 -17.32
N LEU A 294 -18.51 -7.18 -16.60
CA LEU A 294 -18.59 -8.35 -15.73
C LEU A 294 -19.59 -8.15 -14.58
N ARG A 295 -19.67 -6.94 -14.02
CA ARG A 295 -20.67 -6.58 -13.00
C ARG A 295 -22.09 -6.52 -13.58
N GLY A 296 -22.25 -5.95 -14.77
CA GLY A 296 -23.52 -5.91 -15.49
C GLY A 296 -24.07 -7.30 -15.81
N ALA A 297 -23.21 -8.19 -16.31
CA ALA A 297 -23.56 -9.58 -16.60
C ALA A 297 -23.97 -10.37 -15.33
N THR A 298 -23.46 -10.02 -14.15
CA THR A 298 -23.92 -10.62 -12.89
C THR A 298 -25.24 -10.07 -12.34
N GLY A 299 -25.72 -8.94 -12.85
CA GLY A 299 -27.01 -8.38 -12.47
C GLY A 299 -28.20 -9.00 -13.21
N VAL A 300 -27.95 -9.82 -14.25
CA VAL A 300 -28.97 -10.49 -15.05
C VAL A 300 -29.06 -11.96 -14.63
N VAL A 301 -29.77 -12.20 -13.53
CA VAL A 301 -30.31 -13.51 -13.16
C VAL A 301 -31.80 -13.33 -12.89
N GLU A 302 -32.59 -13.42 -13.97
CA GLU A 302 -34.03 -13.73 -13.92
C GLU A 302 -34.22 -15.25 -13.99
#